data_AF-A0A915M5V0-F1
#
_entry.id   AF-A0A915M5V0-F1
#
_cell.length_a   1.000
_cell.length_b   1.000
_cell.length_c   1.000
_cell.angle_alpha   90.00
_cell.angle_beta   90.00
_cell.angle_gamma   90.00
#
_symmetry.space_group_name_H-M   'P 1'
#
loop_
_entity.id
_entity.type
_entity.pdbx_description
1 polymer ?
#
loop_
_entity_poly.entity_id
_entity_poly.type
_entity_poly.pdbx_seq_one_letter_code
_entity_poly.pdbx_strand_id
1 'polypeptide(L)'
;MLPHEIQQFMGSGAFASSDPLFHSDTIHHVEFDFYGKRVVTVSSDKLKHGGAVWKARFAHPEFGQVLATCSFDNTIQIFDKDAVDVMDARSSMSASDFSNGWVCRTVLRQSTSSITDIQFAPHYLGLQLAACTSSGRLVIYEAEDIMALDNWNGLNDF
;
A
#
# COMPACT_ATOMS: atom_id res chain seq x y z
N MET A 1 -20.22 -17.72 -7.60
CA MET A 1 -18.78 -17.45 -7.38
C MET A 1 -18.59 -15.95 -7.57
N LEU A 2 -18.18 -15.23 -6.53
CA LEU A 2 -17.94 -13.79 -6.65
C LEU A 2 -16.68 -13.58 -7.51
N PRO A 3 -16.64 -12.55 -8.39
CA PRO A 3 -15.43 -12.23 -9.11
C PRO A 3 -14.35 -11.79 -8.11
N HIS A 4 -13.21 -12.46 -8.12
CA HIS A 4 -12.04 -12.03 -7.36
C HIS A 4 -11.49 -10.75 -8.00
N GLU A 5 -11.40 -9.67 -7.24
CA GLU A 5 -10.94 -8.37 -7.73
C GLU A 5 -9.42 -8.31 -7.58
N ILE A 6 -8.69 -8.49 -8.67
CA ILE A 6 -7.23 -8.41 -8.69
C ILE A 6 -6.85 -6.93 -8.76
N GLN A 7 -6.18 -6.42 -7.72
CA GLN A 7 -5.80 -5.01 -7.64
C GLN A 7 -4.30 -4.87 -7.88
N GLN A 8 -3.94 -4.51 -9.11
CA GLN A 8 -2.59 -4.05 -9.41
C GLN A 8 -2.43 -2.62 -8.93
N PHE A 9 -1.42 -2.36 -8.10
CA PHE A 9 -1.14 -1.01 -7.65
C PHE A 9 -0.31 -0.24 -8.69
N MET A 10 -0.94 0.05 -9.82
CA MET A 10 -0.35 0.93 -10.84
C MET A 10 -0.45 2.40 -10.40
N GLY A 11 0.63 3.14 -10.64
CA GLY A 11 0.69 4.60 -10.64
C GLY A 11 -0.57 5.24 -11.18
N SER A 12 -1.02 6.34 -10.60
CA SER A 12 -1.89 7.32 -11.28
C SER A 12 -1.19 8.03 -12.46
N GLY A 13 -0.27 7.32 -13.12
CA GLY A 13 0.54 7.77 -14.24
C GLY A 13 0.37 6.78 -15.37
N ALA A 14 -0.21 7.27 -16.47
CA ALA A 14 -0.50 6.57 -17.70
C ALA A 14 0.61 5.59 -18.13
N PHE A 15 0.32 4.29 -18.09
CA PHE A 15 0.62 3.30 -19.14
C PHE A 15 -0.11 2.02 -18.73
N ALA A 16 -1.41 1.98 -19.03
CA ALA A 16 -2.14 0.73 -19.00
C ALA A 16 -1.60 -0.16 -20.13
N SER A 17 -0.68 -1.06 -19.84
CA SER A 17 -0.63 -2.29 -20.63
C SER A 17 -2.02 -2.93 -20.52
N SER A 18 -2.56 -3.39 -21.64
CA SER A 18 -3.96 -3.81 -21.83
C SER A 18 -4.47 -4.89 -20.87
N ASP A 19 -3.59 -5.48 -20.08
CA ASP A 19 -3.89 -6.54 -19.14
C ASP A 19 -3.43 -6.16 -17.72
N PRO A 20 -4.36 -6.02 -16.74
CA PRO A 20 -4.05 -5.67 -15.34
C PRO A 20 -3.31 -6.78 -14.57
N LEU A 21 -2.86 -7.81 -15.28
CA LEU A 21 -2.15 -8.97 -14.74
C LEU A 21 -0.66 -8.97 -15.11
N PHE A 22 -0.22 -8.03 -15.95
CA PHE A 22 1.16 -7.99 -16.42
C PHE A 22 1.90 -6.81 -15.80
N HIS A 23 2.99 -7.14 -15.10
CA HIS A 23 4.05 -6.20 -14.77
C HIS A 23 5.14 -6.29 -15.85
N SER A 24 5.78 -5.16 -16.15
CA SER A 24 6.90 -5.09 -17.11
C SER A 24 8.23 -5.58 -16.53
N ASP A 25 8.27 -5.81 -15.22
CA ASP A 25 9.43 -6.27 -14.47
C ASP A 25 9.02 -7.33 -13.43
N THR A 26 10.00 -7.93 -12.76
CA THR A 26 9.83 -9.02 -11.79
C THR A 26 8.91 -8.62 -10.64
N ILE A 27 7.94 -9.49 -10.33
CA ILE A 27 7.07 -9.36 -9.18
C ILE A 27 7.82 -9.84 -7.94
N HIS A 28 7.91 -8.99 -6.92
CA HIS A 28 8.62 -9.27 -5.67
C HIS A 28 7.71 -9.78 -4.57
N HIS A 29 6.45 -9.32 -4.55
CA HIS A 29 5.51 -9.70 -3.50
C HIS A 29 4.07 -9.80 -4.02
N VAL A 30 3.33 -10.73 -3.44
CA VAL A 30 1.89 -10.90 -3.65
C VAL A 30 1.23 -11.08 -2.28
N GLU A 31 0.17 -10.31 -2.01
CA GLU A 31 -0.55 -10.40 -0.73
C GLU A 31 -2.06 -10.33 -0.92
N PHE A 32 -2.78 -11.17 -0.18
CA PHE A 32 -4.25 -11.10 -0.12
C PHE A 32 -4.68 -10.11 0.95
N ASP A 33 -5.81 -9.45 0.72
CA ASP A 33 -6.49 -8.71 1.78
C ASP A 33 -7.00 -9.66 2.89
N PHE A 34 -7.38 -9.08 4.03
CA PHE A 34 -7.86 -9.84 5.19
C PHE A 34 -9.01 -10.81 4.86
N TYR A 35 -9.84 -10.47 3.87
CA TYR A 35 -11.00 -11.28 3.46
C TYR A 35 -10.72 -12.26 2.32
N GLY A 36 -9.51 -12.25 1.74
CA GLY A 36 -9.15 -13.06 0.56
C GLY A 36 -9.92 -12.69 -0.71
N LYS A 37 -10.51 -11.50 -0.77
CA LYS A 37 -11.29 -11.01 -1.92
C LYS A 37 -10.43 -10.21 -2.90
N ARG A 38 -9.37 -9.60 -2.40
CA ARG A 38 -8.44 -8.77 -3.18
C ARG A 38 -7.04 -9.31 -3.03
N VAL A 39 -6.25 -9.10 -4.08
CA VAL A 39 -4.82 -9.38 -4.08
C VAL A 39 -4.08 -8.15 -4.57
N VAL A 40 -2.97 -7.83 -3.91
CA VAL A 40 -2.01 -6.82 -4.35
C VAL A 40 -0.77 -7.52 -4.89
N THR A 41 -0.28 -7.03 -6.02
CA THR A 41 0.99 -7.45 -6.62
C THR A 41 1.93 -6.27 -6.69
N VAL A 42 3.20 -6.52 -6.37
CA VAL A 42 4.24 -5.49 -6.25
C VAL A 42 5.43 -5.88 -7.13
N SER A 43 5.91 -4.94 -7.94
CA SER A 43 6.99 -5.17 -8.89
C SER A 43 8.03 -4.05 -8.87
N SER A 44 9.13 -4.25 -9.62
CA SER A 44 10.15 -3.25 -9.89
C SER A 44 9.78 -2.24 -10.96
N ASP A 45 8.56 -2.31 -11.48
CA ASP A 45 8.00 -1.26 -12.31
C ASP A 45 7.86 0.03 -11.48
N LYS A 46 8.71 1.02 -11.77
CA LYS A 46 8.86 2.28 -11.01
C LYS A 46 7.66 3.23 -11.12
N LEU A 47 6.43 2.73 -11.05
CA LEU A 47 5.21 3.47 -11.37
C LEU A 47 4.76 4.44 -10.27
N LYS A 48 5.22 4.28 -9.01
CA LYS A 48 4.87 5.17 -7.88
C LYS A 48 6.04 5.56 -6.98
N HIS A 49 6.95 4.62 -6.78
CA HIS A 49 8.18 4.86 -6.04
C HIS A 49 9.30 5.31 -6.98
N GLY A 50 10.28 6.03 -6.45
CA GLY A 50 11.51 6.37 -7.17
C GLY A 50 12.43 5.17 -7.43
N GLY A 51 12.06 4.00 -6.91
CA GLY A 51 12.81 2.74 -6.99
C GLY A 51 11.90 1.52 -7.04
N ALA A 52 12.52 0.35 -7.04
CA ALA A 52 11.83 -0.93 -7.04
C ALA A 52 11.04 -1.12 -5.74
N VAL A 53 9.76 -1.45 -5.87
CA VAL A 53 8.90 -1.77 -4.71
C VAL A 53 9.14 -3.22 -4.34
N TRP A 54 9.36 -3.49 -3.06
CA TRP A 54 9.81 -4.80 -2.59
C TRP A 54 8.69 -5.59 -1.92
N LYS A 55 7.90 -4.94 -1.06
CA LYS A 55 6.79 -5.57 -0.34
C LYS A 55 5.62 -4.61 -0.18
N ALA A 56 4.43 -5.19 -0.06
CA ALA A 56 3.22 -4.50 0.32
C ALA A 56 2.48 -5.31 1.37
N ARG A 57 1.81 -4.65 2.30
CA ARG A 57 1.05 -5.26 3.40
C ARG A 57 -0.31 -4.59 3.54
N PHE A 58 -1.36 -5.36 3.78
CA PHE A 58 -2.65 -4.82 4.21
C PHE A 58 -2.67 -4.63 5.73
N ALA A 59 -3.23 -3.50 6.18
CA ALA A 59 -3.53 -3.31 7.59
C ALA A 59 -4.76 -4.11 8.01
N HIS A 60 -4.98 -4.22 9.31
CA HIS A 60 -6.20 -4.82 9.84
C HIS A 60 -7.43 -3.97 9.41
N PRO A 61 -8.54 -4.58 8.93
CA PRO A 61 -9.70 -3.86 8.43
C PRO A 61 -10.38 -2.91 9.42
N GLU A 62 -10.11 -3.07 10.72
CA GLU A 62 -10.57 -2.16 11.77
C GLU A 62 -10.10 -0.72 11.57
N PHE A 63 -8.94 -0.53 10.94
CA PHE A 63 -8.38 0.79 10.61
C PHE A 63 -8.82 1.28 9.23
N GLY A 64 -9.82 0.64 8.62
CA GLY A 64 -10.21 0.88 7.24
C GLY A 64 -9.39 0.07 6.23
N GLN A 65 -9.42 0.50 4.98
CA GLN A 65 -8.74 -0.19 3.90
C GLN A 65 -7.39 0.47 3.63
N VAL A 66 -6.43 0.15 4.49
CA VAL A 66 -5.07 0.70 4.44
C VAL A 66 -4.09 -0.31 3.87
N LEU A 67 -3.20 0.17 3.01
CA LEU A 67 -2.12 -0.59 2.40
C LEU A 67 -0.80 0.15 2.60
N ALA A 68 0.22 -0.55 3.08
CA ALA A 68 1.58 -0.04 3.13
C ALA A 68 2.43 -0.69 2.04
N THR A 69 3.26 0.08 1.33
CA THR A 69 4.24 -0.44 0.36
C THR A 69 5.63 0.08 0.70
N CYS A 70 6.65 -0.78 0.58
CA CYS A 70 8.05 -0.38 0.82
C CYS A 70 8.90 -0.54 -0.43
N SER A 71 9.89 0.34 -0.58
CA SER A 71 10.73 0.41 -1.78
C SER A 71 12.21 0.56 -1.47
N PHE A 72 13.01 0.24 -2.48
CA PHE A 72 14.46 0.46 -2.51
C PHE A 72 14.87 1.93 -2.50
N ASP A 73 13.93 2.86 -2.72
CA ASP A 73 14.16 4.30 -2.61
C ASP A 73 14.15 4.84 -1.16
N ASN A 74 14.19 3.95 -0.18
CA ASN A 74 14.14 4.23 1.25
C ASN A 74 12.79 4.84 1.70
N THR A 75 11.72 4.61 0.95
CA THR A 75 10.39 5.12 1.29
C THR A 75 9.38 4.01 1.56
N ILE A 76 8.49 4.29 2.51
CA ILE A 76 7.25 3.56 2.72
C ILE A 76 6.12 4.49 2.32
N GLN A 77 5.24 4.05 1.44
CA GLN A 77 4.03 4.79 1.09
C GLN A 77 2.83 4.13 1.75
N ILE A 78 2.01 4.93 2.43
CA ILE A 78 0.76 4.49 3.04
C ILE A 78 -0.38 4.96 2.15
N PHE A 79 -1.21 4.01 1.75
CA PHE A 79 -2.37 4.21 0.93
C PHE A 79 -3.62 3.88 1.69
N ASP A 80 -4.64 4.68 1.45
CA ASP A 80 -5.97 4.48 1.98
C ASP A 80 -6.94 4.43 0.80
N LYS A 81 -7.99 3.62 0.92
CA LYS A 81 -9.06 3.61 -0.06
C LYS A 81 -10.11 4.61 0.38
N ASP A 82 -10.24 5.72 -0.35
CA ASP A 82 -11.27 6.72 -0.05
C ASP A 82 -12.65 6.04 0.02
N ALA A 83 -13.36 6.26 1.13
CA ALA A 83 -14.69 5.67 1.38
C ALA A 83 -15.80 6.27 0.49
N VAL A 84 -15.47 7.06 -0.53
CA VAL A 84 -16.46 7.70 -1.42
C VAL A 84 -16.95 6.69 -2.48
N ASP A 85 -17.53 5.59 -1.99
CA ASP A 85 -18.42 4.68 -2.72
C ASP A 85 -19.81 4.63 -2.01
N VAL A 86 -20.14 5.63 -1.19
CA VAL A 86 -21.46 5.79 -0.55
C VAL A 86 -22.21 7.00 -1.09
N MET A 87 -22.54 6.95 -2.38
CA MET A 87 -23.80 7.44 -3.00
C MET A 87 -23.60 7.70 -4.50
N ASP A 88 -23.67 6.64 -5.31
CA ASP A 88 -24.41 6.68 -6.59
C ASP A 88 -24.42 5.29 -7.26
N ALA A 89 -25.23 4.38 -6.70
CA ALA A 89 -25.52 3.10 -7.35
C ALA A 89 -26.47 3.22 -8.56
N ARG A 90 -26.56 4.40 -9.21
CA ARG A 90 -27.56 4.67 -10.26
C ARG A 90 -27.12 5.50 -11.46
N SER A 91 -25.91 6.05 -11.50
CA SER A 91 -25.42 6.80 -12.66
C SER A 91 -24.42 5.96 -13.47
N SER A 92 -24.96 5.33 -14.52
CA SER A 92 -24.29 5.06 -15.80
C SER A 92 -22.77 4.76 -15.74
N MET A 93 -22.40 3.49 -15.57
CA MET A 93 -21.01 3.06 -15.69
C MET A 93 -20.53 3.14 -17.14
N SER A 94 -19.94 4.29 -17.48
CA SER A 94 -18.84 4.33 -18.44
C SER A 94 -17.67 3.59 -17.79
N ALA A 95 -17.27 2.46 -18.38
CA ALA A 95 -16.16 1.62 -17.92
C ALA A 95 -14.78 2.26 -18.15
N SER A 96 -14.65 3.56 -17.92
CA SER A 96 -13.48 4.36 -18.30
C SER A 96 -12.66 4.91 -17.13
N ASP A 97 -13.17 4.90 -15.90
CA ASP A 97 -12.46 5.50 -14.77
C ASP A 97 -12.23 4.47 -13.67
N PHE A 98 -11.34 3.51 -13.94
CA PHE A 98 -10.65 2.71 -12.92
C PHE A 98 -9.64 3.57 -12.15
N SER A 99 -10.01 4.78 -11.73
CA SER A 99 -9.27 5.44 -10.66
C SER A 99 -9.51 4.58 -9.43
N ASN A 100 -8.49 3.79 -9.08
CA ASN A 100 -8.61 2.58 -8.26
C ASN A 100 -8.96 2.86 -6.78
N GLY A 101 -9.59 4.00 -6.44
CA GLY A 101 -10.01 4.42 -5.10
C GLY A 101 -8.87 4.67 -4.10
N TRP A 102 -7.64 4.29 -4.43
CA TRP A 102 -6.50 4.37 -3.55
C TRP A 102 -5.78 5.72 -3.64
N VAL A 103 -5.67 6.39 -2.50
CA VAL A 103 -5.01 7.68 -2.34
C VAL A 103 -3.77 7.53 -1.47
N CYS A 104 -2.66 8.12 -1.91
CA CYS A 104 -1.44 8.19 -1.09
C CYS A 104 -1.67 9.18 0.05
N ARG A 105 -1.74 8.70 1.29
CA ARG A 105 -1.91 9.55 2.48
C ARG A 105 -0.58 10.10 2.94
N THR A 106 0.40 9.22 3.10
CA THR A 106 1.71 9.62 3.62
C THR A 106 2.86 8.87 2.97
N VAL A 107 4.05 9.47 3.04
CA VAL A 107 5.31 8.89 2.57
C VAL A 107 6.33 8.97 3.70
N LEU A 108 6.59 7.85 4.35
CA LEU A 108 7.58 7.73 5.41
C LEU A 108 8.96 7.52 4.77
N ARG A 109 9.86 8.48 4.95
CA ARG A 109 11.22 8.41 4.40
C ARG A 109 12.22 7.98 5.46
N GLN A 110 13.01 6.97 5.14
CA GLN A 110 14.20 6.57 5.87
C GLN A 110 15.44 7.23 5.27
N SER A 111 16.33 7.75 6.12
CA SER A 111 17.43 8.62 5.69
C SER A 111 18.65 7.89 5.15
N THR A 112 18.84 6.61 5.47
CA THR A 112 20.17 5.98 5.32
C THR A 112 20.20 4.68 4.50
N SER A 113 19.09 3.98 4.29
CA SER A 113 19.13 2.64 3.67
C SER A 113 17.79 2.19 3.09
N SER A 114 17.85 1.26 2.13
CA SER A 114 16.68 0.66 1.50
C SER A 114 15.88 -0.19 2.49
N ILE A 115 14.57 -0.24 2.27
CA ILE A 115 13.65 -0.96 3.15
C ILE A 115 13.44 -2.35 2.57
N THR A 116 13.73 -3.36 3.39
CA THR A 116 13.73 -4.77 2.98
C THR A 116 12.46 -5.51 3.40
N ASP A 117 11.83 -5.08 4.49
CA ASP A 117 10.56 -5.64 4.95
C ASP A 117 9.72 -4.62 5.68
N ILE A 118 8.40 -4.85 5.65
CA ILE A 118 7.41 -4.12 6.41
C ILE A 118 6.37 -5.10 6.97
N GLN A 119 5.88 -4.83 8.18
CA GLN A 119 4.84 -5.63 8.79
C GLN A 119 3.99 -4.80 9.77
N PHE A 120 2.67 -4.90 9.65
CA PHE A 120 1.76 -4.30 10.61
C PHE A 120 1.76 -5.07 11.93
N ALA A 121 1.64 -4.33 13.03
CA ALA A 121 1.42 -4.89 14.35
C ALA A 121 -0.01 -5.45 14.50
N PRO A 122 -0.24 -6.33 15.50
CA PRO A 122 -1.60 -6.73 15.87
C PRO A 122 -2.51 -5.54 16.19
N HIS A 123 -3.77 -5.60 15.77
CA HIS A 123 -4.72 -4.48 15.85
C HIS A 123 -4.97 -3.95 17.27
N TYR A 124 -4.88 -4.79 18.29
CA TYR A 124 -5.07 -4.37 19.69
C TYR A 124 -3.94 -3.49 20.24
N LEU A 125 -2.82 -3.31 19.50
CA LEU A 125 -1.75 -2.37 19.81
C LEU A 125 -1.89 -1.04 19.07
N GLY A 126 -3.01 -0.83 18.37
CA GLY A 126 -3.20 0.32 17.48
C GLY A 126 -2.56 0.09 16.10
N LEU A 127 -2.59 1.15 15.28
CA LEU A 127 -2.05 1.10 13.94
C LEU A 127 -0.55 1.38 13.98
N GLN A 128 0.22 0.30 14.12
CA GLN A 128 1.68 0.34 14.10
C GLN A 128 2.24 -0.45 12.90
N LEU A 129 3.34 0.04 12.34
CA LEU A 129 4.05 -0.57 11.22
C LEU A 129 5.53 -0.70 11.58
N ALA A 130 6.03 -1.94 11.63
CA ALA A 130 7.46 -2.21 11.71
C ALA A 130 8.07 -2.20 10.31
N ALA A 131 9.25 -1.60 10.17
CA ALA A 131 10.05 -1.61 8.96
C ALA A 131 11.49 -2.00 9.28
N CYS A 132 12.08 -2.85 8.45
CA CYS A 132 13.51 -3.18 8.57
C CYS A 132 14.29 -2.68 7.36
N THR A 133 15.49 -2.17 7.65
CA THR A 133 16.39 -1.62 6.64
C THR A 133 17.53 -2.58 6.33
N SER A 134 18.12 -2.44 5.15
CA SER A 134 19.32 -3.20 4.75
C SER A 134 20.56 -2.89 5.62
N SER A 135 20.56 -1.79 6.37
CA SER A 135 21.58 -1.48 7.38
C SER A 135 21.40 -2.20 8.72
N GLY A 136 20.37 -3.03 8.86
CA GLY A 136 20.08 -3.78 10.09
C GLY A 136 19.41 -2.94 11.18
N ARG A 137 18.78 -1.82 10.82
CA ARG A 137 17.94 -1.05 11.76
C ARG A 137 16.48 -1.46 11.61
N LEU A 138 15.80 -1.59 12.74
CA LEU A 138 14.35 -1.75 12.81
C LEU A 138 13.76 -0.46 13.34
N VAL A 139 12.70 0.00 12.69
CA VAL A 139 11.95 1.20 13.10
C VAL A 139 10.48 0.83 13.17
N ILE A 140 9.82 1.23 14.25
CA ILE A 140 8.38 1.07 14.40
C ILE A 140 7.75 2.43 14.22
N TYR A 141 6.76 2.52 13.34
CA TYR A 141 5.94 3.70 13.14
C TYR A 141 4.59 3.49 13.79
N GLU A 142 4.07 4.50 14.46
CA GLU A 142 2.71 4.53 15.01
C GLU A 142 1.93 5.68 14.40
N ALA A 143 0.73 5.41 13.87
CA ALA A 143 -0.14 6.45 13.34
C ALA A 143 -0.70 7.29 14.50
N GLU A 144 -0.58 8.62 14.42
CA GLU A 144 -1.12 9.54 15.43
C GLU A 144 -2.66 9.57 15.38
N ASP A 145 -3.20 9.56 14.15
CA ASP A 145 -4.62 9.48 13.88
C ASP A 145 -4.88 8.39 12.85
N ILE A 146 -5.62 7.35 13.27
CA ILE A 146 -6.02 6.22 12.43
C ILE A 146 -6.98 6.63 11.30
N MET A 147 -7.62 7.79 11.40
CA MET A 147 -8.60 8.27 10.41
C MET A 147 -7.96 9.16 9.33
N ALA A 148 -6.93 9.93 9.69
CA ALA A 148 -6.26 10.84 8.76
C ALA A 148 -5.06 10.18 8.08
N LEU A 149 -4.33 9.30 8.77
CA LEU A 149 -3.13 8.58 8.30
C LEU A 149 -2.00 9.48 7.76
N ASP A 150 -2.11 10.79 7.94
CA ASP A 150 -1.14 11.78 7.43
C ASP A 150 0.15 11.75 8.27
N ASN A 151 -0.01 11.60 9.59
CA ASN A 151 1.08 11.69 10.56
C ASN A 151 1.39 10.33 11.20
N TRP A 152 2.66 9.94 11.15
CA TRP A 152 3.19 8.75 11.79
C TRP A 152 4.44 9.10 12.59
N ASN A 153 4.48 8.64 13.84
CA ASN A 153 5.59 8.84 14.75
C ASN A 153 6.53 7.64 14.70
N GLY A 154 7.82 7.89 14.47
CA GLY A 154 8.85 6.86 14.57
C GLY A 154 9.23 6.62 16.03
N LEU A 155 8.89 5.45 16.55
CA LEU A 155 9.36 4.96 17.84
C LEU A 155 10.82 4.51 17.68
N ASN A 156 11.74 5.33 18.21
CA ASN A 156 13.19 5.12 18.07
C ASN A 156 13.83 4.45 19.30
N ASP A 157 13.08 4.24 20.38
CA ASP A 157 13.60 3.67 21.63
C ASP A 157 12.94 2.32 21.93
N PHE A 158 13.67 1.23 21.65
CA PHE A 158 13.44 -0.12 22.17
C PHE A 158 14.75 -0.71 22.68
#